data_AF-A0A848IQN7-F1
#
_entry.id   AF-A0A848IQN7-F1
#
_cell.length_a   1.000
_cell.length_b   1.000
_cell.length_c   1.000
_cell.angle_alpha   90.00
_cell.angle_beta   90.00
_cell.angle_gamma   90.00
#
_symmetry.space_group_name_H-M   'P 1'
#
loop_
_entity.id
_entity.type
_entity.pdbx_description
1 polymer ?
#
loop_
_entity_poly.entity_id
_entity_poly.type
_entity_poly.pdbx_seq_one_letter_code
_entity_poly.pdbx_strand_id
1 'polypeptide(L)'
;MPRRIRMAVLAANAHGAPDFYLAFVAVTNEQYNIGDHYDLARAHAEDEGYQYPTIAFDQNDAAALALRQVHAFMNGETDET
;
A
#
# COMPACT_ATOMS: atom_id res chain seq x y z
N MET A 1 -22.60 -8.02 2.49
CA MET A 1 -21.42 -8.92 2.48
C MET A 1 -20.18 -8.03 2.41
N PRO A 2 -19.18 -8.18 3.29
CA PRO A 2 -17.96 -7.40 3.24
C PRO A 2 -17.09 -7.83 2.04
N ARG A 3 -16.52 -6.84 1.35
CA ARG A 3 -15.51 -7.02 0.30
C ARG A 3 -14.14 -7.08 0.95
N ARG A 4 -13.30 -8.00 0.48
CA ARG A 4 -11.90 -8.12 0.90
C ARG A 4 -11.01 -7.40 -0.12
N ILE A 5 -10.31 -6.37 0.33
CA ILE A 5 -9.45 -5.50 -0.47
C ILE A 5 -7.99 -5.81 -0.20
N ARG A 6 -7.16 -5.89 -1.25
CA ARG A 6 -5.70 -5.92 -1.12
C ARG A 6 -5.18 -4.50 -0.96
N MET A 7 -4.41 -4.28 0.09
CA MET A 7 -3.85 -2.99 0.45
C MET A 7 -2.33 -3.10 0.50
N ALA A 8 -1.68 -2.04 0.04
CA ALA A 8 -0.28 -1.77 0.32
C ALA A 8 -0.18 -0.41 1.01
N VAL A 9 0.74 -0.29 1.96
CA VAL A 9 1.06 0.95 2.66
C VAL A 9 2.54 1.20 2.52
N LEU A 10 2.91 2.27 1.82
CA LEU A 10 4.28 2.78 1.85
C LEU A 10 4.52 3.41 3.23
N ALA A 11 5.50 2.86 3.95
CA ALA A 11 5.85 3.32 5.29
C ALA A 11 7.32 3.13 5.64
N ALA A 12 7.73 3.63 6.80
CA ALA A 12 9.02 3.30 7.39
C ALA A 12 8.86 2.09 8.32
N ASN A 13 9.73 1.08 8.18
CA ASN A 13 9.76 -0.04 9.12
C ASN A 13 10.38 0.37 10.47
N ALA A 14 10.49 -0.57 11.42
CA ALA A 14 11.03 -0.33 12.75
C ALA A 14 12.49 0.21 12.77
N HIS A 15 13.23 0.12 11.66
CA HIS A 15 14.57 0.67 11.52
C HIS A 15 14.60 2.05 10.83
N GLY A 16 13.44 2.61 10.49
CA GLY A 16 13.31 3.87 9.77
C GLY A 16 13.56 3.74 8.26
N ALA A 17 13.70 2.53 7.73
CA ALA A 17 13.94 2.31 6.30
C ALA A 17 12.61 2.28 5.52
N PRO A 18 12.56 2.83 4.29
CA PRO A 18 11.38 2.73 3.44
C PRO A 18 11.02 1.27 3.15
N ASP A 19 9.74 0.94 3.32
CA ASP A 19 9.22 -0.42 3.18
C ASP A 19 7.73 -0.39 2.79
N PHE A 20 7.18 -1.53 2.38
CA PHE A 20 5.77 -1.71 2.11
C PHE A 20 5.15 -2.71 3.08
N TYR A 21 4.18 -2.24 3.87
CA TYR A 21 3.28 -3.13 4.59
C TYR A 21 2.15 -3.62 3.67
N LEU A 22 1.96 -4.93 3.59
CA LEU A 22 0.95 -5.56 2.72
C LEU A 22 -0.12 -6.24 3.57
N ALA A 23 -1.39 -5.91 3.32
CA ALA A 23 -2.49 -6.45 4.11
C ALA A 23 -3.76 -6.68 3.29
N PHE A 24 -4.69 -7.40 3.91
CA PHE A 24 -6.08 -7.44 3.49
C PHE A 24 -6.94 -6.66 4.47
N VAL A 25 -7.86 -5.86 3.95
CA VAL A 25 -8.88 -5.16 4.74
C VAL A 25 -10.26 -5.63 4.30
N ALA A 26 -11.18 -5.81 5.24
CA ALA A 26 -12.57 -6.16 4.96
C ALA A 26 -13.48 -4.95 5.23
N VAL A 27 -14.19 -4.48 4.20
CA VAL A 27 -15.09 -3.31 4.27
C VAL A 27 -16.40 -3.59 3.54
N THR A 28 -17.49 -2.92 3.89
CA THR A 28 -18.70 -2.92 3.05
C THR A 28 -18.48 -2.12 1.76
N ASN A 29 -19.44 -2.17 0.83
CA ASN A 29 -19.37 -1.37 -0.38
C ASN A 29 -19.46 0.13 -0.08
N GLU A 30 -20.29 0.51 0.89
CA GLU A 30 -20.43 1.90 1.34
C GLU A 30 -19.10 2.41 1.92
N GLN A 31 -18.49 1.63 2.80
CA GLN A 31 -17.17 1.92 3.40
C GLN A 31 -16.07 2.02 2.34
N TYR A 32 -16.07 1.12 1.36
CA TYR A 32 -15.14 1.19 0.23
C TYR A 32 -15.30 2.49 -0.57
N ASN A 33 -16.54 2.90 -0.85
CA ASN A 33 -16.83 4.08 -1.65
C ASN A 33 -16.46 5.39 -0.95
N ILE A 34 -16.44 5.41 0.40
CA ILE A 34 -16.00 6.58 1.17
C ILE A 34 -14.51 6.55 1.54
N GLY A 35 -13.81 5.45 1.27
CA GLY A 35 -12.36 5.33 1.45
C GLY A 35 -11.89 4.73 2.79
N ASP A 36 -12.79 4.15 3.59
CA ASP A 36 -12.44 3.62 4.93
C ASP A 36 -11.32 2.56 4.88
N HIS A 37 -11.19 1.82 3.78
CA HIS A 37 -10.15 0.81 3.62
C HIS A 37 -8.74 1.39 3.66
N TYR A 38 -8.54 2.65 3.28
CA TYR A 38 -7.25 3.33 3.37
C TYR A 38 -6.86 3.59 4.82
N ASP A 39 -7.78 4.09 5.63
CA ASP A 39 -7.52 4.40 7.03
C ASP A 39 -7.33 3.12 7.86
N LEU A 40 -8.13 2.09 7.60
CA LEU A 40 -7.94 0.77 8.20
C LEU A 40 -6.57 0.17 7.86
N ALA A 41 -6.11 0.29 6.61
CA ALA A 41 -4.79 -0.21 6.21
C ALA A 41 -3.65 0.53 6.93
N ARG A 42 -3.78 1.86 7.10
CA ARG A 42 -2.80 2.67 7.85
C ARG A 42 -2.76 2.28 9.32
N ALA A 43 -3.92 2.11 9.95
CA ALA A 43 -4.02 1.68 11.35
C ALA A 43 -3.37 0.30 11.56
N HIS A 44 -3.65 -0.67 10.68
CA HIS A 44 -3.00 -1.98 10.75
C HIS A 44 -1.47 -1.90 10.59
N ALA A 45 -0.97 -1.00 9.72
CA ALA A 45 0.47 -0.80 9.56
C ALA A 45 1.08 -0.22 10.84
N GLU A 46 0.42 0.77 11.46
CA GLU A 46 0.84 1.38 12.72
C GLU A 46 0.86 0.36 13.87
N ASP A 47 -0.15 -0.51 13.97
CA ASP A 47 -0.22 -1.60 14.95
C ASP A 47 0.95 -2.59 14.83
N GLU A 48 1.48 -2.78 13.61
CA GLU A 48 2.66 -3.61 13.31
C GLU A 48 3.99 -2.84 13.44
N GLY A 49 3.95 -1.57 13.90
CA GLY A 49 5.13 -0.76 14.18
C GLY A 49 5.68 0.01 12.97
N TYR A 50 4.94 0.09 11.87
CA TYR A 50 5.29 0.95 10.74
C TYR A 50 4.99 2.42 11.06
N GLN A 51 5.81 3.33 10.54
CA GLN A 51 5.79 4.75 10.87
C GLN A 51 5.70 5.65 9.64
N TYR A 52 5.43 6.94 9.88
CA TYR A 52 5.34 7.97 8.84
C TYR A 52 6.56 7.97 7.90
N PRO A 53 6.37 8.18 6.57
CA PRO A 53 5.10 8.43 5.86
C PRO A 53 4.16 7.22 5.87
N THR A 54 2.83 7.39 5.80
CA THR A 54 1.88 6.25 5.75
C THR A 54 0.90 6.42 4.59
N ILE A 55 1.33 6.04 3.39
CA ILE A 55 0.55 6.20 2.16
C ILE A 55 -0.04 4.85 1.76
N ALA A 56 -1.33 4.68 2.03
CA ALA A 56 -2.08 3.49 1.65
C ALA A 56 -2.65 3.61 0.23
N PHE A 57 -2.63 2.51 -0.51
CA PHE A 57 -3.25 2.37 -1.82
C PHE A 57 -3.77 0.94 -2.01
N ASP A 58 -4.85 0.79 -2.77
CA ASP A 58 -5.44 -0.50 -3.12
C ASP A 58 -4.92 -1.02 -4.47
N GLN A 59 -5.25 -2.26 -4.79
CA GLN A 59 -4.87 -2.96 -6.03
C GLN A 59 -5.29 -2.26 -7.35
N ASN A 60 -6.22 -1.31 -7.33
CA ASN A 60 -6.72 -0.59 -8.50
C ASN A 60 -6.16 0.84 -8.60
N ASP A 61 -5.51 1.33 -7.54
CA ASP A 61 -4.90 2.66 -7.54
C ASP A 61 -3.69 2.73 -8.48
N ALA A 62 -3.46 3.91 -9.06
CA ALA A 62 -2.36 4.14 -10.00
C ALA A 62 -0.99 3.75 -9.42
N ALA A 63 -0.79 3.94 -8.11
CA ALA A 63 0.43 3.55 -7.42
C ALA A 63 0.68 2.04 -7.49
N ALA A 64 -0.34 1.20 -7.26
CA ALA A 64 -0.21 -0.25 -7.36
C ALA A 64 0.16 -0.68 -8.78
N LEU A 65 -0.45 -0.06 -9.79
CA LEU A 65 -0.16 -0.35 -11.20
C LEU A 65 1.27 0.08 -11.60
N ALA A 66 1.80 1.13 -10.98
CA ALA A 66 3.14 1.65 -11.25
C ALA A 66 4.26 0.85 -10.55
N LEU A 67 3.99 0.06 -9.51
CA LEU A 67 5.03 -0.67 -8.75
C LEU A 67 5.91 -1.55 -9.65
N ARG A 68 5.34 -2.17 -10.69
CA ARG A 68 6.13 -2.95 -11.66
C ARG A 68 7.12 -2.08 -12.44
N GLN A 69 6.71 -0.88 -12.82
CA GLN A 69 7.58 0.07 -13.53
C GLN A 69 8.71 0.54 -12.63
N VAL A 70 8.41 0.86 -11.37
CA VAL A 70 9.42 1.21 -10.36
C VAL A 70 10.43 0.08 -10.19
N HIS A 71 9.98 -1.17 -10.08
CA HIS A 71 10.86 -2.32 -9.98
C HIS A 71 11.78 -2.46 -11.20
N ALA A 72 11.25 -2.36 -12.41
CA ALA A 72 12.04 -2.45 -13.64
C ALA A 72 13.11 -1.34 -13.70
N PHE A 73 12.73 -0.10 -13.36
CA PHE A 73 13.65 1.03 -13.31
C PHE A 73 14.79 0.84 -12.31
N MET A 74 14.49 0.40 -11.08
CA MET A 74 15.51 0.19 -10.04
C MET A 74 16.52 -0.92 -10.36
N ASN A 75 16.16 -1.85 -11.26
CA ASN A 75 17.02 -2.94 -11.70
C ASN A 75 17.76 -2.64 -13.03
N GLY A 76 17.67 -1.40 -13.54
CA GLY A 76 18.32 -0.99 -14.78
C GLY A 76 17.73 -1.65 -16.03
N GLU A 77 16.55 -2.26 -15.95
CA GLU A 77 15.88 -2.89 -17.11
C GLU A 77 15.45 -1.85 -18.16
N THR A 78 15.42 -0.57 -17.78
CA THR A 78 15.05 0.56 -18.63
C THR A 78 16.25 1.43 -19.02
N ASP A 79 17.47 1.04 -18.65
CA ASP A 79 18.66 1.83 -18.96
C ASP A 79 18.94 1.80 -20.46
N GLU A 80 19.27 2.94 -21.05
CA GLU A 80 19.72 3.00 -22.44
C GLU A 80 21.09 2.30 -22.53
N THR A 81 21.17 1.27 -23.39
CA THR A 81 22.41 0.54 -23.70
C THR A 81 23.43 1.39 -24.44
#